data_AF-A0A1L4D4V0-F1
#
_entry.id   AF-A0A1L4D4V0-F1
#
_cell.length_a   1.000
_cell.length_b   1.000
_cell.length_c   1.000
_cell.angle_alpha   90.00
_cell.angle_beta   90.00
_cell.angle_gamma   90.00
#
_symmetry.space_group_name_H-M   'P 1'
#
loop_
_entity.id
_entity.type
_entity.pdbx_description
1 polymer ?
#
loop_
_entity_poly.entity_id
_entity_poly.type
_entity_poly.pdbx_seq_one_letter_code
_entity_poly.pdbx_strand_id
1 'polypeptide(L)' 'MEHVKQINDRGVLTIPSNIRKHLDLKAGDYVAFKVNENGVVQISKVQLEIKQVINTNVQTLINK' A
#
# COMPACT_ATOMS: atom_id res chain seq x y z
N MET A 1 -19.78 -6.38 7.15
CA MET A 1 -20.58 -5.82 6.03
C MET A 1 -20.09 -6.47 4.75
N GLU A 2 -21.00 -7.09 4.00
CA GLU A 2 -20.68 -7.72 2.71
C GLU A 2 -21.01 -6.74 1.57
N HIS A 3 -20.12 -6.61 0.59
CA HIS A 3 -20.32 -5.79 -0.59
C HIS A 3 -20.06 -6.63 -1.83
N VAL A 4 -21.11 -6.82 -2.64
CA VAL A 4 -20.98 -7.50 -3.93
C VAL A 4 -20.75 -6.46 -5.02
N LYS A 5 -19.62 -6.60 -5.73
CA LYS A 5 -19.26 -5.76 -6.89
C LYS A 5 -18.66 -6.63 -7.97
N GLN A 6 -19.03 -6.34 -9.21
CA GLN A 6 -18.51 -7.02 -10.38
C GLN A 6 -17.18 -6.40 -10.78
N ILE A 7 -16.23 -7.25 -11.17
CA ILE A 7 -15.00 -6.83 -11.84
C ILE A 7 -15.39 -6.37 -13.24
N ASN A 8 -14.83 -5.25 -13.70
CA ASN A 8 -15.09 -4.78 -15.06
C ASN A 8 -14.26 -5.54 -16.10
N ASP A 9 -14.49 -5.28 -17.39
CA ASP A 9 -13.81 -5.96 -18.51
C ASP A 9 -12.28 -5.76 -18.54
N ARG A 10 -11.76 -4.81 -17.75
CA ARG A 10 -10.33 -4.55 -17.60
C ARG A 10 -9.72 -5.28 -16.40
N GLY A 11 -10.47 -6.13 -15.72
CA GLY A 11 -10.00 -6.81 -14.50
C GLY A 11 -9.92 -5.89 -13.27
N VAL A 12 -10.60 -4.73 -13.29
CA VAL A 12 -10.54 -3.75 -12.19
C VAL A 12 -11.75 -3.88 -11.28
N LEU A 13 -11.49 -3.91 -9.97
CA LEU A 13 -12.48 -3.83 -8.90
C LEU A 13 -12.33 -2.51 -8.14
N THR A 14 -13.41 -1.75 -8.01
CA THR A 14 -13.41 -0.52 -7.21
C THR A 14 -13.63 -0.85 -5.74
N ILE A 15 -12.68 -0.46 -4.87
CA ILE A 15 -12.83 -0.59 -3.43
C ILE A 15 -13.88 0.42 -2.93
N PRO A 16 -14.97 -0.03 -2.27
CA PRO A 16 -16.01 0.82 -1.70
C PRO A 16 -15.44 1.89 -0.75
N SER A 17 -16.10 3.06 -0.70
CA SER A 17 -15.61 4.23 0.06
C SER A 17 -15.51 3.98 1.56
N ASN A 18 -16.42 3.22 2.14
CA ASN A 18 -16.39 2.80 3.55
C ASN A 18 -15.19 1.90 3.86
N ILE A 19 -14.86 0.96 2.97
CA ILE A 19 -13.68 0.09 3.13
C ILE A 19 -12.40 0.92 3.01
N ARG A 20 -12.30 1.83 2.03
CA ARG A 20 -11.14 2.73 1.90
C ARG A 20 -10.94 3.58 3.16
N LYS A 21 -12.00 4.14 3.73
CA LYS A 21 -11.94 4.92 4.97
C LYS A 21 -11.48 4.05 6.14
N HIS A 22 -11.99 2.83 6.25
CA HIS A 22 -11.60 1.89 7.31
C HIS A 22 -10.13 1.49 7.21
N LEU A 23 -9.59 1.35 6.00
CA LEU A 23 -8.19 1.02 5.73
C LEU A 23 -7.27 2.25 5.59
N ASP A 24 -7.81 3.47 5.75
CA ASP A 24 -7.12 4.74 5.47
C ASP A 24 -6.41 4.77 4.09
N LEU A 25 -7.04 4.22 3.06
CA LEU A 25 -6.47 4.18 1.71
C LEU A 25 -6.69 5.50 0.96
N LYS A 26 -5.60 6.08 0.44
CA LYS A 26 -5.59 7.27 -0.41
C LYS A 26 -5.18 6.93 -1.84
N ALA A 27 -5.50 7.81 -2.78
CA ALA A 27 -5.05 7.67 -4.16
C ALA A 27 -3.52 7.71 -4.21
N GLY A 28 -2.91 6.73 -4.87
CA GLY A 28 -1.45 6.56 -4.92
C GLY A 28 -0.87 5.62 -3.86
N ASP A 29 -1.66 5.19 -2.87
CA ASP A 29 -1.20 4.20 -1.89
C ASP A 29 -0.94 2.84 -2.55
N TYR A 30 0.13 2.17 -2.11
CA TYR A 30 0.41 0.78 -2.46
C TYR A 30 -0.45 -0.16 -1.63
N VAL A 31 -0.99 -1.18 -2.29
CA VAL A 31 -1.73 -2.28 -1.67
C VAL A 31 -1.05 -3.60 -1.98
N ALA A 32 -0.97 -4.49 -0.99
CA ALA A 32 -0.58 -5.87 -1.18
C ALA A 32 -1.83 -6.71 -1.40
N PHE A 33 -1.71 -7.76 -2.22
CA PHE A 33 -2.76 -8.76 -2.36
C PHE A 33 -2.17 -10.17 -2.28
N LYS A 34 -2.96 -11.10 -1.76
CA LYS A 34 -2.68 -12.53 -1.80
C LYS A 34 -3.93 -13.31 -2.20
N VAL A 35 -3.74 -14.42 -2.90
CA VAL A 35 -4.80 -15.36 -3.25
C VAL A 35 -4.66 -16.56 -2.32
N ASN A 36 -5.69 -16.83 -1.53
CA ASN A 36 -5.72 -17.99 -0.64
C ASN A 36 -6.17 -19.25 -1.42
N GLU A 37 -5.97 -20.45 -0.85
CA GLU A 37 -6.29 -21.74 -1.48
C GLU A 37 -7.77 -21.90 -1.87
N ASN A 38 -8.66 -21.19 -1.18
CA ASN A 38 -10.10 -21.15 -1.47
C ASN A 38 -10.48 -20.11 -2.54
N GLY A 39 -9.51 -19.52 -3.25
CA GLY A 39 -9.74 -18.49 -4.27
C GLY A 39 -10.09 -17.11 -3.72
N VAL A 40 -10.06 -16.91 -2.40
CA VAL A 40 -10.32 -15.59 -1.79
C VAL A 40 -9.11 -14.68 -1.96
N VAL A 41 -9.34 -13.50 -2.54
CA VAL A 41 -8.33 -12.44 -2.65
C VAL A 41 -8.38 -11.58 -1.39
N GLN A 42 -7.28 -11.56 -0.64
CA GLN A 42 -7.12 -10.70 0.53
C GLN A 42 -6.24 -9.50 0.17
N ILE A 43 -6.67 -8.29 0.53
CA ILE A 43 -5.96 -7.03 0.26
C ILE A 43 -5.55 -6.37 1.59
N SER A 44 -4.35 -5.80 1.65
CA SER A 44 -3.87 -5.02 2.80
C SER A 44 -3.10 -3.76 2.36
N LYS A 45 -3.12 -2.72 3.21
CA LYS A 45 -2.33 -1.50 2.99
C LYS A 45 -0.85 -1.78 3.24
N VAL A 46 0.02 -1.31 2.35
CA VAL A 46 1.48 -1.39 2.54
C VAL A 46 1.95 -0.18 3.35
N GLN A 47 2.71 -0.43 4.42
CA GLN A 47 3.44 0.62 5.14
C GLN A 47 4.89 0.62 4.63
N LEU A 48 5.26 1.69 3.91
CA LEU A 48 6.63 1.89 3.46
C LEU A 48 7.41 2.63 4.55
N GLU A 49 8.30 1.91 5.23
CA GLU A 49 9.28 2.54 6.11
C GLU A 49 10.43 3.09 5.26
N ILE A 50 10.54 4.42 5.16
CA ILE A 50 11.68 5.06 4.52
C ILE A 50 12.88 4.90 5.46
N LYS A 51 13.76 3.93 5.17
CA LYS A 51 15.08 3.87 5.81
C LYS A 51 15.92 5.03 5.28
N GLN A 52 16.06 6.09 6.05
CA GLN A 52 16.99 7.19 5.73
C GLN A 52 18.43 6.64 5.74
N VAL A 53 19.05 6.54 4.57
CA VAL A 53 20.49 6.32 4.44
C VAL A 53 21.17 7.67 4.70
N ILE A 54 21.56 7.91 5.96
CA ILE A 54 22.36 9.09 6.31
C ILE A 54 23.77 8.87 5.77
N ASN A 55 24.12 9.55 4.67
CA ASN A 55 25.49 9.59 4.16
C ASN A 55 26.36 10.45 5.09
N THR A 56 27.10 9.79 5.97
CA THR A 56 28.10 10.40 6.85
C THR A 56 29.34 10.79 6.05
N ASN A 57 29.45 12.05 5.59
CA ASN A 57 30.69 12.58 4.97
C ASN A 57 31.01 14.06 5.32
N VAL A 58 30.50 14.61 6.43
CA VAL A 58 30.65 16.05 6.74
C VAL A 58 31.71 16.36 7.82
N GLN A 59 32.45 15.40 8.38
CA GLN A 59 33.39 15.69 9.49
C GLN A 59 34.84 16.03 9.09
N THR A 60 35.26 15.89 7.84
CA THR A 60 36.68 16.11 7.45
C THR A 60 37.05 17.54 7.03
N LEU A 61 36.11 18.49 7.04
CA LEU A 61 36.34 19.89 6.60
C LEU A 61 36.42 20.92 7.74
N ILE A 62 36.33 20.51 9.02
CA ILE A 62 36.35 21.43 10.16
C ILE A 62 37.74 21.50 10.85
N ASN A 63 38.67 20.60 10.52
CA ASN A 63 40.01 20.55 11.14
C ASN A 63 41.16 20.86 10.16
N LYS A 64 40.97 21.77 9.20
CA LYS A 64 42.08 22.30 8.38
C LYS A 64 42.23 23.80 8.55
#